data_AF-A0A3S1MFP4-F1
#
_entry.id   AF-A0A3S1MFP4-F1
#
_cell.length_a   1.000
_cell.length_b   1.000
_cell.length_c   1.000
_cell.angle_alpha   90.00
_cell.angle_beta   90.00
_cell.angle_gamma   90.00
#
_symmetry.space_group_name_H-M   'P 1'
#
loop_
_entity.id
_entity.type
_entity.pdbx_description
1 polymer ?
#
loop_
_entity_poly.entity_id
_entity_poly.type
_entity_poly.pdbx_seq_one_letter_code
_entity_poly.pdbx_strand_id
1 'polypeptide(L)'
;MGRFLQRAGLAVGLIGLVLQACITIPASMEAGRSFLGSVVFLFSFFTILTNIGAVLVHTSLLSPSGYAWFPAFAGSRLRAGVAAAIGLVFIVYATVLARLWQPQGLFLLCDILLH
;
A
#
# COMPACT_ATOMS: atom_id res chain seq x y z
N MET A 1 -5.88 12.74 19.74
CA MET A 1 -6.12 12.76 18.28
C MET A 1 -5.17 11.86 17.48
N GLY A 2 -3.85 11.87 17.72
CA GLY A 2 -2.88 11.16 16.85
C GLY A 2 -3.04 9.64 16.72
N ARG A 3 -3.47 8.93 17.77
CA ARG A 3 -3.66 7.46 17.73
C ARG A 3 -4.86 7.02 16.88
N PHE A 4 -5.89 7.86 16.75
CA PHE A 4 -7.06 7.55 15.93
C PHE A 4 -6.68 7.57 14.43
N LEU A 5 -5.98 8.61 13.98
CA LEU A 5 -5.48 8.71 12.61
C LEU A 5 -4.55 7.55 12.25
N GLN A 6 -3.67 7.13 13.18
CA GLN A 6 -2.78 5.99 12.95
C GLN A 6 -3.55 4.68 12.79
N ARG A 7 -4.60 4.45 13.59
CA ARG A 7 -5.46 3.26 13.46
C ARG A 7 -6.29 3.28 12.18
N ALA A 8 -6.82 4.44 11.81
CA ALA A 8 -7.57 4.62 10.57
C ALA A 8 -6.67 4.36 9.35
N GLY A 9 -5.48 4.98 9.30
CA GLY A 9 -4.50 4.75 8.23
C GLY A 9 -4.04 3.30 8.15
N LEU A 10 -3.82 2.63 9.28
CA LEU A 10 -3.52 1.20 9.33
C LEU A 10 -4.66 0.35 8.75
N ALA A 11 -5.90 0.61 9.17
CA ALA A 11 -7.07 -0.13 8.70
C ALA A 11 -7.28 0.04 7.19
N VAL A 12 -7.23 1.29 6.71
CA VAL A 12 -7.37 1.62 5.29
C VAL A 12 -6.28 0.95 4.46
N GLY A 13 -5.01 1.06 4.86
CA GLY A 13 -3.88 0.46 4.15
C GLY A 13 -3.97 -1.08 4.10
N LEU A 14 -4.34 -1.72 5.22
CA LEU A 14 -4.53 -3.18 5.25
C LEU A 14 -5.69 -3.63 4.36
N ILE A 15 -6.84 -2.95 4.44
CA ILE A 15 -8.01 -3.27 3.61
C ILE A 15 -7.67 -3.11 2.12
N GLY A 16 -7.04 -1.99 1.76
CA GLY A 16 -6.63 -1.71 0.38
C GLY A 16 -5.66 -2.75 -0.15
N LEU A 17 -4.63 -3.13 0.62
CA LEU A 17 -3.64 -4.14 0.21
C LEU A 17 -4.25 -5.52 0.04
N VAL A 18 -5.11 -5.96 0.98
CA VAL A 18 -5.78 -7.26 0.89
C VAL A 18 -6.71 -7.28 -0.31
N LEU A 19 -7.54 -6.25 -0.48
CA LEU A 19 -8.46 -6.15 -1.61
C LEU A 19 -7.70 -6.18 -2.94
N GLN A 20 -6.62 -5.40 -3.05
CA GLN A 20 -5.79 -5.33 -4.25
C GLN A 20 -5.13 -6.67 -4.57
N ALA A 21 -4.66 -7.41 -3.56
CA ALA A 21 -4.13 -8.75 -3.76
C ALA A 21 -5.22 -9.73 -4.24
N CYS A 22 -6.40 -9.69 -3.62
CA CYS A 22 -7.54 -10.54 -3.96
C CYS A 22 -8.05 -10.35 -5.38
N ILE A 23 -7.93 -9.14 -5.97
CA ILE A 23 -8.34 -8.90 -7.36
C ILE A 23 -7.19 -9.08 -8.36
N THR A 24 -5.96 -8.72 -7.99
CA THR A 24 -4.81 -8.74 -8.92
C THR A 24 -4.29 -10.15 -9.15
N ILE A 25 -4.25 -11.00 -8.12
CA ILE A 25 -3.73 -12.37 -8.25
C ILE A 25 -4.60 -13.19 -9.22
N PRO A 26 -5.94 -13.26 -9.06
CA PRO A 26 -6.79 -13.97 -10.02
C PRO A 26 -6.71 -13.39 -11.43
N ALA A 27 -6.80 -12.07 -11.59
CA ALA A 27 -6.71 -11.42 -12.90
C ALA A 27 -5.36 -11.71 -13.60
N SER A 28 -4.28 -11.76 -12.82
CA SER A 28 -2.96 -12.11 -13.33
C SER A 28 -2.84 -13.58 -13.74
N MET A 29 -3.50 -14.49 -13.00
CA MET A 29 -3.58 -15.90 -13.34
C MET A 29 -4.42 -16.15 -14.59
N GLU A 30 -5.54 -15.44 -14.74
CA GLU A 30 -6.37 -15.44 -15.95
C GLU A 30 -5.58 -14.93 -17.18
N ALA A 31 -4.66 -13.98 -16.98
CA ALA A 31 -3.72 -13.53 -17.99
C ALA A 31 -2.58 -14.52 -18.29
N GLY A 32 -2.62 -15.74 -17.75
CA GLY A 32 -1.69 -16.83 -18.05
C GLY A 32 -0.47 -16.94 -17.14
N ARG A 33 -0.39 -16.15 -16.05
CA ARG A 33 0.71 -16.29 -15.08
C ARG A 33 0.44 -17.43 -14.09
N SER A 34 1.50 -18.08 -13.63
CA SER A 34 1.40 -19.00 -12.49
C SER A 34 1.02 -18.24 -11.21
N PHE A 35 0.59 -18.96 -10.16
CA PHE A 35 0.28 -18.35 -8.87
C PHE A 35 1.48 -17.58 -8.31
N LEU A 36 2.67 -18.20 -8.26
CA LEU A 36 3.90 -17.52 -7.83
C LEU A 36 4.26 -16.34 -8.74
N GLY A 37 4.09 -16.48 -10.06
CA GLY A 37 4.29 -15.38 -11.00
C GLY A 37 3.35 -14.21 -10.74
N SER A 38 2.12 -14.48 -10.30
CA SER A 38 1.11 -13.46 -9.96
C SER A 38 1.41 -12.76 -8.64
N VAL A 39 1.96 -13.49 -7.67
CA VAL A 39 2.46 -12.90 -6.42
C VAL A 39 3.65 -11.97 -6.73
N VAL A 40 4.62 -12.41 -7.52
CA VAL A 40 5.76 -11.58 -7.95
C VAL A 40 5.27 -10.36 -8.73
N PHE A 41 4.29 -10.54 -9.63
CA PHE A 41 3.68 -9.43 -10.38
C PHE A 41 3.04 -8.39 -9.44
N LEU A 42 2.28 -8.82 -8.43
CA LEU A 42 1.71 -7.92 -7.43
C LEU A 42 2.79 -7.12 -6.68
N PHE A 43 3.87 -7.77 -6.26
CA PHE A 43 4.98 -7.10 -5.57
C PHE A 43 5.86 -6.22 -6.47
N SER A 44 5.68 -6.30 -7.80
CA SER A 44 6.39 -5.42 -8.74
C SER A 44 5.85 -3.98 -8.76
N PHE A 45 4.63 -3.77 -8.25
CA PHE A 45 3.99 -2.46 -8.21
C PHE A 45 4.52 -1.61 -7.06
N PHE A 46 5.07 -0.43 -7.40
CA PHE A 46 5.59 0.51 -6.41
C PHE A 46 4.51 1.00 -5.41
N THR A 47 3.26 1.16 -5.84
CA THR A 47 2.12 1.51 -4.97
C THR A 47 1.88 0.46 -3.88
N ILE A 48 2.10 -0.83 -4.17
CA ILE A 48 1.96 -1.92 -3.18
C ILE A 48 3.08 -1.85 -2.15
N LEU A 49 4.32 -1.73 -2.61
CA LEU A 49 5.49 -1.66 -1.73
C LEU A 49 5.42 -0.45 -0.79
N THR A 50 5.00 0.70 -1.30
CA THR A 50 4.88 1.94 -0.51
C THR A 50 3.74 1.86 0.52
N ASN A 51 2.59 1.29 0.18
CA ASN A 51 1.49 1.06 1.12
C ASN A 51 1.83 0.03 2.20
N ILE A 52 2.60 -1.02 1.88
CA ILE A 52 3.16 -1.93 2.89
C ILE A 52 4.05 -1.16 3.86
N GLY A 53 4.92 -0.29 3.34
CA GLY A 53 5.74 0.60 4.17
C GLY A 53 4.90 1.49 5.10
N ALA A 54 3.80 2.04 4.60
CA ALA A 54 2.86 2.86 5.38
C ALA A 54 2.21 2.06 6.52
N VAL A 55 1.72 0.87 6.23
CA VAL A 55 1.15 -0.07 7.21
C VAL A 55 2.17 -0.44 8.28
N LEU A 56 3.43 -0.73 7.89
CA LEU A 56 4.50 -1.05 8.84
C LEU A 56 4.83 0.15 9.75
N VAL A 57 4.87 1.38 9.21
CA VAL A 57 5.04 2.60 10.00
C VAL A 57 3.89 2.80 10.99
N HIS A 58 2.64 2.67 10.54
CA HIS A 58 1.48 2.81 11.43
C HIS A 58 1.44 1.74 12.51
N THR A 59 1.77 0.49 12.16
CA THR A 59 1.84 -0.61 13.12
C THR A 59 2.95 -0.36 14.15
N SER A 60 4.10 0.17 13.72
CA SER A 60 5.22 0.53 14.61
C SER A 60 4.83 1.56 15.66
N LEU A 61 4.12 2.61 15.23
CA LEU A 61 3.69 3.69 16.12
C LEU A 61 2.60 3.26 17.10
N LEU A 62 1.87 2.18 16.80
CA LEU A 62 0.81 1.63 17.63
C LEU A 62 1.29 0.49 18.54
N SER A 63 2.42 -0.15 18.22
CA SER A 63 2.96 -1.29 18.97
C SER A 63 3.63 -0.82 20.27
N PRO A 64 3.37 -1.47 21.42
CA PRO A 64 4.16 -1.27 22.63
C PRO A 64 5.63 -1.61 22.34
N SER A 65 6.55 -0.89 22.98
CA SER A 65 8.01 -0.89 22.77
C SER A 65 8.75 -2.23 22.99
N GLY A 66 8.06 -3.38 22.98
CA GLY A 66 8.61 -4.72 23.24
C GLY A 66 8.97 -5.57 22.01
N TYR A 67 8.57 -5.18 20.79
CA TYR A 67 8.94 -5.93 19.58
C TYR A 67 10.24 -5.39 18.97
N ALA A 68 11.34 -6.13 19.18
CA ALA A 68 12.72 -5.75 18.83
C ALA A 68 12.98 -5.34 17.35
N TRP A 69 12.05 -5.63 16.42
CA TRP A 69 12.18 -5.33 14.98
C TRP A 69 11.43 -4.05 14.55
N PHE A 70 10.52 -3.53 15.38
CA PHE A 70 9.74 -2.31 15.09
C PHE A 70 10.49 -0.97 15.20
N PRO A 71 11.58 -0.80 15.97
CA PRO A 71 12.26 0.50 16.12
C PRO A 71 12.85 1.02 14.81
N ALA A 72 13.32 0.13 13.93
CA ALA A 72 13.86 0.51 12.62
C ALA A 72 12.78 1.19 11.74
N PHE A 73 11.52 0.73 11.86
CA PHE A 73 10.37 1.32 11.15
C PHE A 73 9.79 2.56 11.85
N ALA A 74 10.09 2.76 13.13
CA ALA A 74 9.72 3.96 13.88
C ALA A 74 10.65 5.16 13.60
N GLY A 75 11.79 4.94 12.94
CA GLY A 75 12.79 5.97 12.66
C GLY A 75 12.25 7.12 11.81
N SER A 76 12.61 8.37 12.18
CA SER A 76 12.18 9.59 11.47
C SER A 76 12.53 9.57 9.98
N ARG A 77 13.68 8.98 9.62
CA ARG A 77 14.14 8.84 8.23
C ARG A 77 13.23 7.92 7.41
N LEU A 78 12.83 6.77 7.96
CA LEU A 78 11.98 5.84 7.22
C LEU A 78 10.58 6.42 7.05
N ARG A 79 10.06 7.09 8.07
CA ARG A 79 8.77 7.81 7.98
C ARG A 79 8.78 8.86 6.89
N ALA A 80 9.84 9.67 6.82
CA ALA A 80 10.01 10.66 5.77
C ALA A 80 10.13 10.00 4.38
N GLY A 81 10.88 8.91 4.26
CA GLY A 81 11.02 8.15 3.02
C GLY A 81 9.70 7.56 2.52
N VAL A 82 8.92 6.92 3.41
CA VAL A 82 7.59 6.39 3.08
C VAL A 82 6.63 7.52 2.71
N ALA A 83 6.61 8.63 3.45
CA ALA A 83 5.76 9.77 3.13
C ALA A 83 6.13 10.40 1.77
N ALA A 84 7.42 10.52 1.46
CA ALA A 84 7.89 10.99 0.16
C ALA A 84 7.49 10.02 -0.97
N ALA A 85 7.59 8.71 -0.74
CA ALA A 85 7.21 7.71 -1.71
C ALA A 85 5.70 7.69 -1.99
N ILE A 86 4.86 7.80 -0.95
CA ILE A 86 3.40 7.97 -1.11
C ILE A 86 3.10 9.28 -1.85
N GLY A 87 3.76 10.38 -1.49
CA GLY A 87 3.60 11.66 -2.18
C GLY A 87 3.96 11.57 -3.66
N LEU A 88 5.03 10.87 -4.00
CA LEU A 88 5.42 10.61 -5.39
C LEU A 88 4.35 9.80 -6.13
N VAL A 89 3.86 8.71 -5.53
CA VAL A 89 2.79 7.88 -6.10
C VAL A 89 1.55 8.72 -6.37
N PHE A 90 1.13 9.55 -5.41
CA PHE A 90 -0.01 10.45 -5.56
C PHE A 90 0.21 11.48 -6.69
N ILE A 91 1.39 12.09 -6.78
CA ILE A 91 1.71 13.06 -7.85
C ILE A 91 1.65 12.40 -9.22
N VAL A 92 2.30 11.25 -9.39
CA VAL A 92 2.31 10.51 -10.66
C VAL A 92 0.88 10.08 -11.04
N TYR A 93 0.11 9.62 -10.05
CA TYR A 93 -1.29 9.29 -10.25
C TYR A 93 -2.09 10.49 -10.73
N ALA A 94 -2.09 11.59 -9.98
CA ALA A 94 -2.92 12.76 -10.27
C ALA A 94 -2.56 13.46 -11.60
N THR A 95 -1.28 13.46 -11.97
CA THR A 95 -0.80 14.18 -13.16
C THR A 95 -0.85 13.33 -14.43
N VAL A 96 -0.57 12.04 -14.33
CA VAL A 96 -0.42 11.14 -15.49
C VAL A 96 -1.51 10.09 -15.50
N LEU A 97 -1.58 9.27 -14.45
CA LEU A 97 -2.35 8.03 -14.48
C LEU A 97 -3.86 8.28 -14.45
N ALA A 98 -4.33 9.28 -13.71
CA ALA A 98 -5.75 9.62 -13.58
C ALA A 98 -6.44 9.95 -14.93
N ARG A 99 -5.67 10.33 -15.96
CA ARG A 99 -6.20 10.60 -17.31
C ARG A 99 -6.15 9.38 -18.23
N LEU A 100 -5.31 8.40 -17.92
CA LEU A 100 -5.03 7.23 -18.77
C LEU A 100 -5.67 5.94 -18.24
N TRP A 101 -5.89 5.89 -16.93
CA TRP A 101 -6.41 4.75 -16.21
C TRP A 101 -7.83 5.06 -15.76
N GLN A 102 -8.81 4.34 -16.30
CA GLN A 102 -10.21 4.44 -15.88
C GLN A 102 -10.64 3.12 -15.22
N PRO A 103 -10.19 2.88 -13.97
CA PRO A 103 -10.54 1.65 -13.27
C PRO A 103 -12.05 1.62 -13.02
N GLN A 104 -12.63 0.43 -13.14
CA GLN A 104 -14.05 0.20 -12.86
C GLN A 104 -14.21 -0.88 -11.77
N GLY A 105 -15.34 -0.83 -11.06
CA GLY A 105 -15.67 -1.80 -10.02
C GLY A 105 -14.67 -1.79 -8.86
N LEU A 106 -14.21 -2.97 -8.45
CA LEU A 106 -13.32 -3.13 -7.29
C LEU A 106 -11.93 -2.51 -7.50
N PHE A 107 -11.45 -2.40 -8.75
CA PHE A 107 -10.20 -1.72 -9.04
C PHE A 107 -10.26 -0.22 -8.72
N LEU A 108 -11.42 0.44 -8.91
CA LEU A 108 -11.60 1.84 -8.55
C LEU A 108 -11.55 2.03 -7.04
N LEU A 109 -12.15 1.11 -6.28
CA LEU A 109 -12.11 1.16 -4.82
C LEU A 109 -10.68 1.01 -4.30
N CYS A 110 -9.92 0.05 -4.83
CA CYS A 110 -8.50 -0.08 -4.49
C CYS A 110 -7.69 1.16 -4.84
N ASP A 111 -7.96 1.74 -6.01
CA ASP A 111 -7.25 2.92 -6.50
C ASP A 111 -7.44 4.10 -5.54
N ILE A 112 -8.67 4.33 -5.06
CA ILE A 112 -9.00 5.36 -4.06
C ILE A 112 -8.41 5.04 -2.67
N LEU A 113 -8.36 3.77 -2.27
CA LEU A 113 -7.87 3.40 -0.94
C LEU A 113 -6.33 3.45 -0.83
N LEU A 114 -5.61 3.31 -1.94
CA LEU A 114 -4.15 3.17 -1.97
C LEU A 114 -3.40 4.44 -2.42
N HIS A 115 -4.10 5.47 -2.91
CA HIS A 115 -3.54 6.77 -3.33
C HIS A 115 -4.11 7.90 -2.48
#